data_AF-A0A485LNX6-F1
#
_entry.id   AF-A0A485LNX6-F1
#
_cell.length_a   1.000
_cell.length_b   1.000
_cell.length_c   1.000
_cell.angle_alpha   90.00
_cell.angle_beta   90.00
_cell.angle_gamma   90.00
#
_symmetry.space_group_name_H-M   'P 1'
#
loop_
_entity.id
_entity.type
_entity.pdbx_description
1 polymer ?
#
loop_
_entity_poly.entity_id
_entity_poly.type
_entity_poly.pdbx_seq_one_letter_code
_entity_poly.pdbx_strand_id
1 'polypeptide(L)'
;MAPTLDDIIAALSRIEQGETPSAVARSSPLKRTSIYKYMKMREKTGSIQIGKRGAKLCMPLNLEEDLVTWVAVMQRAGWPVEPYEVIIKASTIVA
;
A
#
# COMPACT_ATOMS: atom_id res chain seq x y z
N MET A 1 18.37 -13.48 -7.61
CA MET A 1 16.99 -13.79 -7.19
C MET A 1 16.35 -12.53 -6.65
N ALA A 2 15.03 -12.35 -6.88
CA ALA A 2 14.30 -11.30 -6.17
C ALA A 2 14.21 -11.70 -4.68
N PRO A 3 14.46 -10.78 -3.74
CA PRO A 3 14.38 -11.09 -2.32
C PRO A 3 12.94 -11.46 -1.95
N THR A 4 12.80 -12.54 -1.20
CA THR A 4 11.50 -13.04 -0.72
C THR A 4 11.04 -12.25 0.51
N LEU A 5 9.77 -12.42 0.90
CA LEU A 5 9.24 -11.81 2.12
C LEU A 5 10.00 -12.25 3.36
N ASP A 6 10.34 -13.54 3.43
CA ASP A 6 11.08 -14.12 4.54
C ASP A 6 12.49 -13.52 4.66
N ASP A 7 13.17 -13.30 3.52
CA ASP A 7 14.48 -12.64 3.50
C ASP A 7 14.41 -11.23 4.09
N ILE A 8 13.33 -10.50 3.80
CA ILE A 8 13.13 -9.13 4.27
C ILE A 8 12.79 -9.10 5.76
N ILE A 9 11.92 -10.00 6.23
CA ILE A 9 11.58 -10.11 7.65
C ILE A 9 12.83 -10.48 8.45
N ALA A 10 13.57 -11.51 8.02
CA ALA A 10 14.79 -11.94 8.69
C ALA A 10 15.84 -10.83 8.77
N ALA A 11 16.02 -10.06 7.69
CA ALA A 11 16.95 -8.94 7.66
C ALA A 11 16.53 -7.80 8.62
N LEU A 12 15.24 -7.50 8.71
CA LEU A 12 14.76 -6.47 9.63
C LEU A 12 14.84 -6.92 11.09
N SER A 13 14.55 -8.18 11.40
CA SER A 13 14.70 -8.72 12.76
C SER A 13 16.15 -8.68 13.24
N ARG A 14 17.13 -8.92 12.36
CA ARG A 14 18.56 -8.76 12.70
C ARG A 14 18.93 -7.31 13.03
N ILE A 15 18.31 -6.35 12.34
CA ILE A 15 18.50 -4.92 12.63
C ILE A 15 17.87 -4.56 13.98
N GLU A 16 16.69 -5.11 14.31
CA GLU A 16 16.06 -4.94 15.62
C GLU A 16 16.89 -5.54 16.75
N GLN A 17 17.63 -6.62 16.47
CA GLN A 17 18.59 -7.23 17.40
C GLN A 17 19.89 -6.41 17.55
N GLY A 18 20.04 -5.30 16.83
CA GLY A 18 21.15 -4.36 16.97
C GLY A 18 22.20 -4.40 15.86
N GLU A 19 22.01 -5.21 14.81
CA GLU A 19 22.93 -5.19 13.68
C GLU A 19 22.80 -3.92 12.84
N THR A 20 23.93 -3.42 12.32
CA THR A 20 23.90 -2.25 11.42
C THR A 20 23.33 -2.63 10.04
N PRO A 21 22.56 -1.74 9.39
CA PRO A 21 22.03 -1.99 8.04
C PRO A 21 23.12 -2.33 7.00
N SER A 22 24.34 -1.80 7.19
CA SER A 22 25.49 -2.11 6.33
C SER A 22 26.04 -3.52 6.54
N ALA A 23 25.97 -4.08 7.75
CA ALA A 23 26.35 -5.46 8.00
C ALA A 23 25.32 -6.44 7.41
N VAL A 24 24.04 -6.13 7.57
CA VAL A 24 22.94 -6.93 7.00
C VAL A 24 22.97 -6.89 5.47
N ALA A 25 23.25 -5.75 4.85
CA ALA A 25 23.39 -5.64 3.39
C ALA A 25 24.55 -6.49 2.81
N ARG A 26 25.61 -6.75 3.59
CA ARG A 26 26.74 -7.59 3.17
C ARG A 26 26.46 -9.08 3.29
N SER A 27 25.55 -9.46 4.18
CA SER A 27 25.28 -10.86 4.54
C SER A 27 23.90 -11.35 4.11
N SER A 28 23.07 -10.49 3.53
CA SER A 28 21.73 -10.81 3.03
C SER A 28 21.65 -10.57 1.52
N PRO A 29 20.65 -11.16 0.83
CA PRO A 29 20.38 -10.87 -0.57
C PRO A 29 19.83 -9.45 -0.81
N LEU A 30 19.67 -8.62 0.23
CA LEU A 30 19.10 -7.28 0.15
C LEU A 30 20.17 -6.22 -0.05
N LYS A 31 19.92 -5.34 -1.03
CA LYS A 31 20.70 -4.11 -1.19
C LYS A 31 20.44 -3.18 -0.01
N ARG A 32 21.45 -2.42 0.40
CA ARG A 32 21.35 -1.43 1.48
C ARG A 32 20.19 -0.45 1.29
N THR A 33 19.95 -0.01 0.05
CA THR A 33 18.82 0.87 -0.30
C THR A 33 17.46 0.21 -0.07
N SER A 34 17.34 -1.09 -0.35
CA SER A 34 16.12 -1.86 -0.09
C SER A 34 15.86 -1.99 1.41
N ILE A 35 16.89 -2.21 2.22
CA ILE A 35 16.76 -2.28 3.69
C ILE A 35 16.16 -0.98 4.24
N TYR A 36 16.71 0.18 3.89
CA TYR A 36 16.15 1.47 4.31
C TYR A 36 14.72 1.69 3.82
N LYS A 37 14.40 1.26 2.59
CA LYS A 37 13.03 1.32 2.06
C LYS A 37 12.07 0.52 2.93
N TYR A 38 12.43 -0.71 3.31
CA TYR A 38 11.56 -1.59 4.10
C TYR A 38 11.46 -1.15 5.57
N MET A 39 12.53 -0.61 6.17
CA MET A 39 12.46 0.02 7.49
C MET A 39 11.42 1.15 7.50
N LYS A 40 11.54 2.09 6.55
CA LYS A 40 10.62 3.23 6.43
C LYS A 40 9.18 2.80 6.12
N MET A 41 9.00 1.70 5.38
CA MET A 41 7.68 1.14 5.10
C MET A 41 7.05 0.57 6.38
N ARG A 42 7.81 -0.21 7.16
CA ARG A 42 7.34 -0.79 8.41
C ARG A 42 7.03 0.29 9.46
N GLU A 43 7.83 1.34 9.55
CA GLU A 43 7.55 2.49 10.44
C GLU A 43 6.24 3.19 10.09
N LYS A 44 5.92 3.35 8.79
CA LYS A 44 4.73 4.08 8.34
C LYS A 44 3.45 3.26 8.36
N THR A 45 3.53 1.98 8.02
CA THR A 45 2.36 1.13 7.74
C THR A 45 2.23 -0.01 8.74
N GLY A 46 3.23 -0.25 9.59
CA GLY A 46 3.28 -1.39 10.52
C GLY A 46 3.50 -2.74 9.85
N SER A 47 3.48 -2.80 8.51
CA SER A 47 3.60 -4.03 7.72
C SER A 47 4.47 -3.83 6.48
N ILE A 48 4.98 -4.94 5.95
CA ILE A 48 5.82 -4.98 4.76
C ILE A 48 4.97 -5.48 3.60
N GLN A 49 4.70 -4.60 2.64
CA GLN A 49 3.96 -4.98 1.43
C GLN A 49 4.94 -5.24 0.28
N ILE A 50 5.01 -6.50 -0.15
CA ILE A 50 5.80 -6.92 -1.30
C ILE A 50 4.85 -7.13 -2.47
N GLY A 51 4.89 -6.20 -3.41
CA GLY A 51 4.09 -6.25 -4.62
C GLY A 51 4.38 -5.04 -5.49
N LYS A 52 4.04 -5.14 -6.78
CA LYS A 52 3.84 -3.94 -7.58
C LYS A 52 2.68 -3.20 -6.95
N ARG A 53 2.92 -1.97 -6.47
CA ARG A 53 1.81 -1.04 -6.24
C ARG A 53 1.02 -1.04 -7.55
N GLY A 54 -0.28 -1.29 -7.47
CA GLY A 54 -1.17 -1.22 -8.63
C GLY A 54 -1.06 0.14 -9.31
N ALA A 55 -1.82 0.34 -10.39
CA ALA A 55 -1.93 1.67 -10.98
C ALA A 55 -2.14 2.70 -9.86
N LYS A 56 -1.34 3.79 -9.90
CA LYS A 56 -1.46 4.85 -8.91
C LYS A 56 -2.93 5.27 -8.88
N LEU A 57 -3.55 5.23 -7.71
CA LEU A 57 -4.94 5.66 -7.55
C LEU A 57 -5.07 7.07 -8.14
N CYS A 58 -6.03 7.26 -9.03
CA CYS A 58 -6.34 8.56 -9.64
C CYS A 58 -7.00 9.51 -8.62
N MET A 59 -7.41 8.97 -7.47
CA MET A 59 -8.17 9.65 -6.42
C MET A 59 -7.71 9.15 -5.04
N PRO A 60 -7.93 9.94 -3.97
CA PRO A 60 -7.68 9.50 -2.59
C PRO A 60 -8.50 8.24 -2.23
N LEU A 61 -7.90 7.33 -1.45
CA LEU A 61 -8.50 6.03 -1.11
C LEU A 61 -9.86 6.17 -0.41
N ASN A 62 -9.96 7.10 0.54
CA ASN A 62 -11.20 7.40 1.25
C ASN A 62 -12.33 7.80 0.30
N LEU A 63 -12.01 8.61 -0.73
CA LEU A 63 -12.99 9.05 -1.70
C LEU A 63 -13.46 7.90 -2.60
N GLU A 64 -12.55 6.99 -2.96
CA GLU A 64 -12.90 5.77 -3.69
C GLU A 64 -13.81 4.86 -2.86
N GLU A 65 -13.50 4.64 -1.58
CA GLU A 65 -14.31 3.84 -0.67
C GLU A 65 -15.73 4.41 -0.48
N ASP A 66 -15.84 5.74 -0.35
CA ASP A 66 -17.13 6.43 -0.23
C ASP A 66 -17.99 6.27 -1.50
N LEU A 67 -17.37 6.43 -2.68
CA LEU A 67 -18.07 6.23 -3.95
C LEU A 67 -18.50 4.78 -4.15
N VAL A 68 -17.61 3.82 -3.88
CA VAL A 68 -17.93 2.39 -3.99
C VAL A 68 -19.08 2.02 -3.06
N THR A 69 -19.05 2.50 -1.81
CA THR A 69 -20.12 2.27 -0.84
C THR A 69 -21.44 2.86 -1.33
N TRP A 70 -21.43 4.09 -1.83
CA TRP A 70 -22.63 4.74 -2.36
C TRP A 70 -23.20 4.00 -3.58
N VAL A 71 -22.37 3.63 -4.55
CA VAL A 71 -22.78 2.86 -5.74
C VAL A 71 -23.39 1.52 -5.33
N ALA A 72 -22.75 0.81 -4.40
CA ALA A 72 -23.25 -0.47 -3.91
C ALA A 72 -24.63 -0.35 -3.24
N VAL A 73 -24.84 0.72 -2.46
CA VAL A 73 -26.15 1.00 -1.84
C VAL A 73 -27.22 1.26 -2.91
N MET A 74 -26.93 2.07 -3.92
CA MET A 74 -27.87 2.36 -5.00
C MET A 74 -28.25 1.11 -5.80
N GLN A 75 -27.25 0.31 -6.20
CA GLN A 75 -27.47 -0.93 -6.93
C GLN A 75 -28.28 -1.95 -6.12
N ARG A 76 -28.01 -2.09 -4.82
CA ARG A 76 -28.79 -2.95 -3.91
C ARG A 76 -30.24 -2.50 -3.78
N ALA A 77 -30.49 -1.19 -3.88
CA ALA A 77 -31.83 -0.63 -3.88
C ALA A 77 -32.53 -0.72 -5.26
N GLY A 78 -31.91 -1.36 -6.26
CA GLY A 78 -32.47 -1.53 -7.60
C GLY A 78 -32.27 -0.33 -8.52
N TRP A 79 -31.45 0.64 -8.13
CA TRP A 79 -31.14 1.82 -8.94
C TRP A 79 -29.86 1.59 -9.74
N PRO A 80 -29.92 1.54 -11.09
CA PRO A 80 -28.72 1.56 -11.90
C PRO A 80 -28.03 2.91 -11.72
N VAL A 81 -26.71 2.90 -11.49
CA VAL A 81 -25.91 4.12 -11.35
C VAL A 81 -25.12 4.34 -12.63
N GLU A 82 -25.36 5.48 -13.27
CA GLU A 82 -24.69 5.85 -14.51
C GLU A 82 -23.35 6.55 -14.24
N PRO A 83 -22.36 6.45 -15.15
CA PRO A 83 -21.04 7.04 -14.95
C PRO A 83 -21.05 8.54 -14.62
N TYR A 84 -21.98 9.32 -15.19
CA TYR A 84 -22.08 10.76 -14.92
C TYR A 84 -22.53 11.05 -13.48
N GLU A 85 -23.34 10.18 -12.87
CA GLU A 85 -23.82 10.32 -11.50
C GLU A 85 -22.69 10.09 -10.50
N VAL A 86 -21.80 9.15 -10.81
CA VAL A 86 -20.57 8.92 -10.03
C VAL A 86 -19.69 10.16 -10.06
N ILE A 87 -19.54 10.81 -11.22
CA ILE A 87 -18.76 12.05 -11.36
C ILE A 87 -19.38 13.18 -10.51
N ILE A 88 -20.69 13.38 -10.60
CA ILE A 88 -21.40 14.38 -9.78
C ILE A 88 -21.20 14.10 -8.30
N LYS A 89 -21.40 12.84 -7.87
CA LYS A 89 -21.22 12.44 -6.47
C LYS A 89 -19.78 12.68 -6.01
N ALA A 90 -18.78 12.36 -6.83
CA ALA A 90 -17.38 12.61 -6.52
C ALA A 90 -17.12 14.11 -6.32
N SER A 91 -17.68 14.97 -7.18
CA SER A 91 -17.58 16.43 -7.02
C SER A 91 -18.19 16.95 -5.72
N THR A 92 -19.28 16.34 -5.23
CA THR A 92 -19.89 16.73 -3.94
C THR A 92 -19.09 16.31 -2.70
N ILE A 93 -18.19 15.33 -2.83
CA ILE A 93 -17.34 14.86 -1.72
C ILE A 93 -16.08 15.72 -1.57
N VAL A 94 -15.63 16.35 -2.66
CA VAL A 94 -14.42 17.20 -2.69
C VAL A 94 -14.71 18.67 -2.32
N ALA A 95 -15.96 19.12 -2.47
CA ALA A 95 -16.40 20.48 -2.13
C ALA A 95 -16.58 20.68 -0.62
#